data_AF-A0A9D2D2T2-F1
#
_entry.id   AF-A0A9D2D2T2-F1
#
_cell.length_a   1.000
_cell.length_b   1.000
_cell.length_c   1.000
_cell.angle_alpha   90.00
_cell.angle_beta   90.00
_cell.angle_gamma   90.00
#
_symmetry.space_group_name_H-M   'P 1'
#
loop_
_entity.id
_entity.type
_entity.pdbx_description
1 polymer ?
#
loop_
_entity_poly.entity_id
_entity_poly.type
_entity_poly.pdbx_seq_one_letter_code
_entity_poly.pdbx_strand_id
1 'polypeptide(L)'
;MKRGKTVIYKICMQALHFVIVLFGISFLTFSITFLSPQNPAELWLAGPGGNTGTISAEAIAQQEHEMGLDEPFLVQYGNWLGKALKGDLGTSVTYHTPVTEEIASHMGPTVA
;
A
#
# COMPACT_ATOMS: atom_id res chain seq x y z
N MET A 1 36.47 25.00 4.11
CA MET A 1 35.07 25.02 4.62
C MET A 1 33.96 25.11 3.54
N LYS A 2 34.14 25.72 2.36
CA LYS A 2 33.05 25.87 1.36
C LYS A 2 32.61 24.54 0.70
N ARG A 3 33.54 23.61 0.45
CA ARG A 3 33.29 22.33 -0.23
C ARG A 3 32.35 21.38 0.54
N GLY A 4 32.46 21.36 1.88
CA GLY A 4 31.58 20.54 2.73
C GLY A 4 30.12 21.01 2.71
N LYS A 5 29.89 22.33 2.73
CA LYS A 5 28.54 22.91 2.65
C LYS A 5 27.85 22.60 1.31
N THR A 6 28.60 22.62 0.21
CA THR A 6 28.08 22.27 -1.12
C THR A 6 27.73 20.77 -1.24
N VAL A 7 28.51 19.88 -0.61
CA VAL A 7 28.22 18.43 -0.62
C VAL A 7 26.96 18.11 0.18
N ILE A 8 26.82 18.66 1.40
CA ILE A 8 25.62 18.46 2.22
C ILE A 8 24.38 18.97 1.49
N TYR A 9 24.45 20.16 0.88
CA TYR A 9 23.35 20.71 0.10
C TYR A 9 22.92 19.78 -1.05
N LYS A 10 23.88 19.22 -1.79
CA LYS A 10 23.58 18.27 -2.89
C LYS A 10 22.91 17.00 -2.38
N ILE A 11 23.38 16.44 -1.26
CA ILE A 11 22.79 15.24 -0.67
C ILE A 11 21.36 15.51 -0.18
N CYS A 12 21.13 16.63 0.53
CA CYS A 12 19.79 17.01 0.97
C CYS A 12 18.83 17.22 -0.20
N MET A 13 19.29 17.89 -1.26
CA MET A 13 18.50 18.08 -2.48
C MET A 13 18.17 16.76 -3.17
N GLN A 14 19.11 15.82 -3.22
CA GLN A 14 18.88 14.50 -3.81
C GLN A 14 17.93 13.65 -2.98
N ALA A 15 18.05 13.68 -1.65
CA ALA A 15 17.11 13.02 -0.75
C ALA A 15 15.69 13.61 -0.89
N LEU A 16 15.58 14.94 -1.03
CA LEU A 16 14.29 15.59 -1.27
C LEU A 16 13.65 15.14 -2.58
N HIS A 17 14.42 15.12 -3.69
CA HIS A 17 13.91 14.61 -4.96
C HIS A 17 13.46 13.14 -4.87
N PHE A 18 14.23 12.31 -4.17
CA PHE A 18 13.87 10.91 -3.95
C PHE A 18 12.53 10.77 -3.20
N VAL A 19 12.34 11.53 -2.12
CA VAL A 19 11.07 11.54 -1.36
C VAL A 19 9.90 12.00 -2.22
N ILE A 20 10.08 13.05 -3.04
CA ILE A 20 9.04 13.54 -3.95
C ILE A 20 8.66 12.47 -4.97
N VAL A 21 9.63 11.77 -5.55
CA VAL A 21 9.38 10.70 -6.52
C VAL A 21 8.64 9.53 -5.87
N LEU A 22 9.07 9.09 -4.69
CA LEU A 22 8.38 8.02 -3.95
C LEU A 22 6.94 8.40 -3.59
N PHE A 23 6.73 9.64 -3.15
CA PHE A 23 5.40 10.15 -2.87
C PHE A 23 4.53 10.16 -4.14
N GLY A 24 5.08 10.66 -5.26
CA GLY A 24 4.36 10.70 -6.54
C GLY A 24 3.99 9.30 -7.07
N ILE A 25 4.92 8.35 -7.03
CA ILE A 25 4.66 6.97 -7.45
C ILE A 25 3.66 6.29 -6.52
N SER A 26 3.80 6.42 -5.20
CA SER A 26 2.87 5.80 -4.25
C SER A 26 1.45 6.36 -4.41
N PHE A 27 1.30 7.67 -4.57
CA PHE A 27 0.02 8.32 -4.84
C PHE A 27 -0.59 7.84 -6.17
N LEU A 28 0.22 7.74 -7.22
CA LEU A 28 -0.23 7.28 -8.53
C LEU A 28 -0.69 5.81 -8.47
N THR A 29 0.12 4.93 -7.89
CA THR A 29 -0.24 3.51 -7.72
C THR A 29 -1.51 3.35 -6.89
N PHE A 30 -1.62 4.07 -5.77
CA PHE A 30 -2.82 4.07 -4.95
C PHE A 30 -4.05 4.56 -5.72
N SER A 31 -3.91 5.60 -6.53
CA SER A 31 -5.00 6.11 -7.38
C SER A 31 -5.47 5.08 -8.40
N ILE A 32 -4.53 4.35 -9.02
CA ILE A 32 -4.86 3.27 -9.97
C ILE A 32 -5.62 2.15 -9.25
N THR A 33 -5.19 1.76 -8.05
CA THR A 33 -5.88 0.76 -7.23
C THR A 33 -7.26 1.22 -6.79
N PHE A 34 -7.41 2.49 -6.38
CA PHE A 34 -8.70 3.06 -5.98
C PHE A 34 -9.71 3.13 -7.13
N LEU A 35 -9.23 3.38 -8.35
CA LEU A 35 -10.07 3.39 -9.56
C LEU A 35 -10.25 1.99 -10.18
N SER A 36 -9.70 0.95 -9.55
CA SER A 36 -9.83 -0.43 -10.01
C SER A 36 -11.30 -0.84 -10.01
N PRO A 37 -11.77 -1.57 -11.05
CA PRO A 37 -13.14 -2.07 -11.09
C PRO A 37 -13.40 -3.20 -10.09
N GLN A 38 -12.35 -3.88 -9.59
CA GLN A 38 -12.50 -4.89 -8.54
C GLN A 38 -12.58 -4.26 -7.15
N ASN A 39 -13.61 -4.64 -6.39
CA ASN A 39 -13.76 -4.25 -4.99
C ASN A 39 -12.84 -5.10 -4.08
N PRO A 40 -11.91 -4.48 -3.31
CA PRO A 40 -11.04 -5.22 -2.40
C PRO A 40 -11.79 -6.00 -1.31
N ALA A 41 -12.94 -5.51 -0.83
CA ALA A 41 -13.76 -6.20 0.16
C ALA A 41 -14.35 -7.50 -0.42
N GLU A 42 -14.80 -7.49 -1.67
CA GLU A 42 -15.28 -8.69 -2.36
C GLU A 42 -14.16 -9.71 -2.54
N LEU A 43 -12.96 -9.26 -2.93
CA LEU A 43 -11.79 -10.13 -3.09
C LEU A 43 -11.38 -10.78 -1.76
N TRP A 44 -11.39 -10.01 -0.68
CA TRP A 44 -11.13 -10.51 0.67
C TRP A 44 -12.14 -11.57 1.10
N LEU A 45 -13.43 -11.31 0.87
CA LEU A 45 -14.50 -12.24 1.23
C LEU A 45 -14.50 -13.51 0.36
N ALA A 46 -14.06 -13.43 -0.89
CA ALA A 46 -13.85 -14.60 -1.74
C ALA A 46 -12.70 -15.50 -1.21
N GLY A 47 -11.75 -14.92 -0.49
CA GLY A 47 -10.67 -15.59 0.20
C GLY A 47 -9.66 -16.32 -0.70
N PRO A 48 -8.65 -16.97 -0.10
CA PRO A 48 -7.62 -17.70 -0.83
C PRO A 48 -8.22 -18.87 -1.62
N GLY A 49 -8.20 -18.78 -2.95
CA GLY A 49 -8.80 -19.78 -3.85
C GLY A 49 -10.06 -19.32 -4.58
N GLY A 50 -10.55 -18.11 -4.29
CA GLY A 50 -11.61 -17.46 -5.07
C GLY A 50 -12.96 -18.15 -4.93
N ASN A 51 -13.44 -18.36 -3.70
CA ASN A 51 -14.81 -18.84 -3.50
C ASN A 51 -15.80 -17.83 -4.08
N THR A 52 -16.41 -18.20 -5.20
CA THR A 52 -17.45 -17.43 -5.92
C THR A 52 -18.86 -17.78 -5.41
N GLY A 53 -18.99 -18.06 -4.12
CA GLY A 53 -20.31 -18.14 -3.49
C GLY A 53 -21.04 -16.80 -3.61
N THR A 54 -22.36 -16.78 -3.46
CA THR A 54 -23.11 -15.53 -3.33
C THR A 54 -22.68 -14.80 -2.06
N ILE A 55 -21.77 -13.83 -2.19
CA ILE A 55 -21.40 -12.91 -1.12
C ILE A 55 -22.57 -11.91 -1.00
N SER A 56 -23.11 -11.73 0.20
CA SER A 56 -24.23 -10.80 0.39
C SER A 56 -23.74 -9.35 0.35
N ALA A 57 -24.61 -8.43 -0.09
CA ALA A 57 -24.25 -7.01 -0.16
C ALA A 57 -23.95 -6.43 1.23
N GLU A 58 -24.61 -6.95 2.28
CA GLU A 58 -24.37 -6.54 3.66
C GLU A 58 -22.98 -6.96 4.15
N ALA A 59 -22.51 -8.15 3.76
CA ALA A 59 -21.17 -8.61 4.09
C ALA A 59 -20.09 -7.74 3.42
N ILE A 60 -20.31 -7.35 2.15
CA ILE A 60 -19.40 -6.46 1.43
C ILE A 60 -19.35 -5.09 2.11
N ALA A 61 -20.50 -4.47 2.38
CA ALA A 61 -20.55 -3.15 3.02
C ALA A 61 -19.91 -3.13 4.41
N GLN A 62 -20.12 -4.19 5.19
CA GLN A 62 -19.46 -4.35 6.49
C GLN A 62 -17.94 -4.46 6.33
N GLN A 63 -17.48 -5.25 5.36
CA GLN A 63 -16.06 -5.44 5.10
C GLN A 63 -15.40 -4.15 4.54
N GLU A 64 -16.11 -3.39 3.70
CA GLU A 64 -15.67 -2.07 3.24
C GLU A 64 -15.44 -1.13 4.41
N HIS A 65 -16.38 -1.08 5.35
CA HIS A 65 -16.25 -0.25 6.55
C HIS A 65 -15.07 -0.67 7.44
N GLU A 66 -14.89 -1.98 7.65
CA GLU A 66 -13.77 -2.51 8.44
C GLU A 66 -12.41 -2.22 7.79
N MET A 67 -12.35 -2.20 6.47
CA MET A 67 -11.16 -1.87 5.69
C MET A 67 -10.97 -0.36 5.46
N GLY A 68 -11.97 0.46 5.82
CA GLY A 68 -12.00 1.90 5.57
C GLY A 68 -12.15 2.27 4.09
N LEU A 69 -12.68 1.37 3.25
CA LEU A 69 -12.90 1.59 1.82
C LEU A 69 -14.04 2.58 1.53
N ASP A 70 -14.90 2.82 2.52
CA ASP A 70 -15.98 3.81 2.52
C ASP A 70 -15.51 5.24 2.88
N GLU A 71 -14.26 5.40 3.36
CA GLU A 71 -13.71 6.71 3.70
C GLU A 71 -13.38 7.56 2.46
N PRO A 72 -13.29 8.89 2.56
CA PRO A 72 -12.80 9.71 1.45
C PRO A 72 -11.38 9.32 1.01
N PHE A 73 -11.11 9.35 -0.29
CA PHE A 73 -9.83 8.96 -0.90
C PHE A 73 -8.58 9.47 -0.15
N LEU A 74 -8.55 10.74 0.25
CA LEU A 74 -7.39 11.33 0.95
C LEU A 74 -7.20 10.76 2.36
N VAL A 75 -8.30 10.37 3.03
CA VAL A 75 -8.26 9.72 4.35
C VAL A 75 -7.69 8.32 4.20
N GLN A 76 -8.18 7.53 3.22
CA GLN A 76 -7.67 6.20 2.92
C GLN A 76 -6.17 6.23 2.60
N TYR A 77 -5.74 7.13 1.69
CA TYR A 77 -4.34 7.27 1.31
C TYR A 77 -3.48 7.71 2.51
N GLY A 78 -3.95 8.66 3.31
CA GLY A 78 -3.24 9.12 4.51
C GLY A 78 -3.07 8.03 5.56
N ASN A 79 -4.13 7.25 5.81
CA ASN A 79 -4.11 6.11 6.74
C ASN A 79 -3.14 5.02 6.26
N TRP A 80 -3.21 4.67 4.97
CA TRP A 80 -2.30 3.71 4.34
C TRP A 80 -0.84 4.18 4.39
N LEU A 81 -0.57 5.41 3.95
CA LEU A 81 0.79 5.97 3.93
C LEU A 81 1.39 6.06 5.34
N GLY A 82 0.57 6.44 6.33
CA GLY A 82 0.99 6.51 7.73
C GLY A 82 1.40 5.16 8.32
N LYS A 83 0.73 4.06 7.92
CA LYS A 83 1.11 2.69 8.27
C LYS A 83 2.37 2.26 7.52
N ALA A 84 2.42 2.50 6.20
CA ALA A 84 3.53 2.13 5.35
C ALA A 84 4.86 2.76 5.79
N LEU A 85 4.84 4.03 6.21
CA LEU A 85 6.02 4.73 6.75
C LEU A 85 6.53 4.14 8.08
N LYS A 86 5.68 3.42 8.82
CA LYS A 86 6.04 2.68 10.05
C LYS A 86 6.47 1.23 9.75
N GLY A 87 6.50 0.84 8.48
CA GLY A 87 6.81 -0.53 8.05
C GLY A 87 5.61 -1.48 8.03
N ASP A 88 4.41 -0.99 8.30
CA ASP A 88 3.17 -1.77 8.16
C ASP A 88 2.60 -1.56 6.76
N LEU A 89 2.84 -2.54 5.88
CA LEU A 89 2.33 -2.53 4.50
C LEU A 89 0.91 -3.11 4.38
N GLY A 90 0.30 -3.48 5.50
CA GLY A 90 -1.00 -4.14 5.55
C GLY A 90 -0.95 -5.64 5.25
N THR A 91 -2.14 -6.19 5.04
CA THR A 91 -2.37 -7.61 4.76
C THR A 91 -2.70 -7.82 3.29
N SER A 92 -2.16 -8.87 2.70
CA SER A 92 -2.48 -9.28 1.33
C SER A 92 -3.95 -9.65 1.22
N VAL A 93 -4.67 -9.01 0.28
CA VAL A 93 -6.08 -9.33 -0.01
C VAL A 93 -6.21 -10.75 -0.60
N THR A 94 -5.17 -11.26 -1.25
CA THR A 94 -5.18 -12.58 -1.89
C THR A 94 -4.81 -13.70 -0.93
N TYR A 95 -3.79 -13.47 -0.10
CA TYR A 95 -3.18 -14.53 0.74
C TYR A 95 -3.56 -14.41 2.22
N HIS A 96 -4.16 -13.30 2.63
CA HIS A 96 -4.57 -13.00 4.01
C HIS A 96 -3.40 -13.03 5.02
N THR A 97 -2.18 -12.83 4.52
CA THR A 97 -0.93 -12.77 5.28
C THR A 97 -0.35 -11.36 5.23
N PRO A 98 0.44 -10.93 6.25
CA PRO A 98 1.13 -9.65 6.22
C PRO A 98 2.02 -9.52 4.98
N VAL A 99 1.92 -8.40 4.26
CA VAL A 99 2.69 -8.17 3.03
C VAL A 99 4.20 -8.22 3.29
N THR A 100 4.63 -7.77 4.47
CA THR A 100 6.04 -7.82 4.88
C THR A 100 6.56 -9.26 5.02
N GLU A 101 5.75 -10.18 5.50
CA GLU A 101 6.09 -11.61 5.61
C GLU A 101 6.19 -12.26 4.23
N GLU A 102 5.26 -11.94 3.33
CA GLU A 102 5.28 -12.41 1.93
C GLU A 102 6.51 -11.93 1.16
N ILE A 103 6.89 -10.67 1.35
CA ILE A 103 8.12 -10.15 0.74
C ILE A 103 9.33 -10.89 1.32
N ALA A 104 9.41 -11.00 2.66
CA ALA A 104 10.52 -11.65 3.35
C ALA A 104 10.71 -13.12 2.93
N SER A 105 9.62 -13.87 2.75
CA SER A 105 9.67 -15.28 2.34
C SER A 105 10.25 -15.49 0.93
N HIS A 106 10.17 -14.47 0.07
CA HIS A 106 10.68 -14.51 -1.31
C HIS A 106 11.99 -13.72 -1.51
N MET A 107 12.62 -13.21 -0.45
CA MET A 107 13.86 -12.44 -0.58
C MET A 107 15.06 -13.29 -1.01
N GLY A 108 15.09 -14.58 -0.66
CA GLY A 108 16.24 -15.47 -0.87
C GLY A 108 16.87 -15.40 -2.27
N PRO A 109 16.10 -15.59 -3.37
CA PRO A 109 16.61 -15.50 -4.73
C PRO A 109 17.05 -14.09 -5.18
N THR A 110 16.60 -13.03 -4.48
CA THR A 110 16.91 -11.63 -4.84
C THR A 110 18.18 -11.14 -4.14
N VAL A 111 18.54 -11.73 -3.00
CA VAL A 111 19.69 -11.32 -2.18
C VAL A 111 20.91 -12.25 -2.29
N ALA A 112 20.75 -13.44 -2.88
CA ALA A 112 21.81 -14.42 -3.13
C ALA A 112 22.57 -14.13 -4.43
#